data_AF-A0AAV2S9L5-F1
#
_entry.id   AF-A0AAV2S9L5-F1
#
_cell.length_a   1.000
_cell.length_b   1.000
_cell.length_c   1.000
_cell.angle_alpha   90.00
_cell.angle_beta   90.00
_cell.angle_gamma   90.00
#
_symmetry.space_group_name_H-M   'P 1'
#
loop_
_entity.id
_entity.type
_entity.pdbx_description
1 polymer ?
#
loop_
_entity_poly.entity_id
_entity_poly.type
_entity_poly.pdbx_seq_one_letter_code
_entity_poly.pdbx_strand_id
1 'polypeptide(L)'
;RIEAIGNSGKGLVATSRRDLERMVGYINFGAQYLPLGRLFLLPLVSWMNAHTLPALRDLPVRADGQLRTALLHWSDRRHLTVPVPMNIEDPVTFIMTDASLTGWCGIFQDQTISGGWNRQDLVHSMNWMELSAIHRTVQFFHRQLAGLCVRVFSDNTTALACIRRQGSLASPALLHLAYQLLSLCQCHRITLVPSHLKGVLNVLADQGSRKGTISTEWSLDPESFWWVCKKVGIPQVDLFATRDNTQLPGYVSPCPDSAALGMDAFSLDWNQWRSIYLFPPQSLVPQVCRRLAQFRGTGFLIASPWREQSWMVPLRDRCRTVFPLKKGYSLSQLCNNTVVFLPTAATWDLHVWTL
;
A
#
# COMPACT_ATOMS: atom_id res chain seq x y z
N ARG A 1 -21.90 27.07 23.68
CA ARG A 1 -22.91 26.26 22.94
C ARG A 1 -22.59 24.77 22.97
N ILE A 2 -21.38 24.34 22.56
CA ILE A 2 -20.95 22.94 22.68
C ILE A 2 -21.10 22.44 24.13
N GLU A 3 -20.58 23.19 25.11
CA GLU A 3 -20.74 22.87 26.54
C GLU A 3 -22.22 22.83 26.99
N ALA A 4 -23.09 23.66 26.42
CA ALA A 4 -24.52 23.65 26.74
C ALA A 4 -25.21 22.38 26.22
N ILE A 5 -24.87 21.94 25.00
CA ILE A 5 -25.36 20.68 24.42
C ILE A 5 -24.71 19.48 25.13
N GLY A 6 -23.45 19.56 25.55
CA GLY A 6 -22.73 18.49 26.25
C GLY A 6 -23.19 18.26 27.68
N ASN A 7 -23.30 19.32 28.49
CA ASN A 7 -23.51 19.25 29.95
C ASN A 7 -24.98 19.16 30.38
N SER A 8 -25.93 19.23 29.46
CA SER A 8 -27.36 19.15 29.78
C SER A 8 -27.79 17.71 30.11
N GLY A 9 -27.40 17.20 31.28
CA GLY A 9 -27.93 15.97 31.85
C GLY A 9 -29.46 16.07 31.90
N LYS A 10 -30.14 15.42 30.94
CA LYS A 10 -31.61 15.33 30.79
C LYS A 10 -32.39 16.62 30.43
N GLY A 11 -31.73 17.72 30.04
CA GLY A 11 -32.40 18.99 29.68
C GLY A 11 -32.56 19.21 28.17
N LEU A 12 -33.74 19.68 27.74
CA LEU A 12 -34.07 20.11 26.37
C LEU A 12 -33.16 21.27 25.90
N VAL A 13 -31.97 20.97 25.38
CA VAL A 13 -31.24 21.94 24.56
C VAL A 13 -31.72 21.76 23.13
N ALA A 14 -32.64 22.62 22.72
CA ALA A 14 -33.04 22.74 21.33
C ALA A 14 -31.92 23.41 20.54
N THR A 15 -31.48 22.79 19.45
CA THR A 15 -30.57 23.38 18.46
C THR A 15 -31.26 23.40 17.10
N SER A 16 -30.87 24.29 16.20
CA SER A 16 -31.36 24.26 14.81
C SER A 16 -30.30 23.66 13.87
N ARG A 17 -30.70 23.25 12.66
CA ARG A 17 -29.73 22.88 11.62
C ARG A 17 -28.83 24.07 11.26
N ARG A 18 -29.37 25.29 11.21
CA ARG A 18 -28.60 26.53 11.03
C ARG A 18 -27.45 26.65 12.03
N ASP A 19 -27.72 26.35 13.30
CA ASP A 19 -26.70 26.41 14.35
C ASP A 19 -25.66 25.31 14.22
N LEU A 20 -26.07 24.10 13.82
CA LEU A 20 -25.16 22.98 13.56
C LEU A 20 -24.27 23.26 12.33
N GLU A 21 -24.82 23.80 11.25
CA GLU A 21 -24.06 24.19 10.05
C GLU A 21 -23.00 25.26 10.37
N ARG A 22 -23.37 26.27 11.17
CA ARG A 22 -22.41 27.28 11.65
C ARG A 22 -21.30 26.63 12.47
N MET A 23 -21.67 25.72 13.39
CA MET A 23 -20.71 25.01 14.24
C MET A 23 -19.77 24.13 13.42
N VAL A 24 -20.31 23.33 12.48
CA VAL A 24 -19.54 22.53 11.53
C VAL A 24 -18.59 23.41 10.73
N GLY A 25 -19.00 24.60 10.30
CA GLY A 25 -18.12 25.56 9.61
C GLY A 25 -16.91 25.97 10.45
N TYR A 26 -17.13 26.39 11.70
CA TYR A 26 -16.04 26.75 12.61
C TYR A 26 -15.14 25.57 12.96
N ILE A 27 -15.75 24.42 13.26
CA ILE A 27 -15.02 23.20 13.59
C ILE A 27 -14.19 22.75 12.40
N ASN A 28 -14.73 22.76 11.18
CA ASN A 28 -14.01 22.37 9.97
C ASN A 28 -12.80 23.28 9.71
N PHE A 29 -12.93 24.59 9.96
CA PHE A 29 -11.80 25.51 9.91
C PHE A 29 -10.72 25.18 10.95
N GLY A 30 -11.12 24.85 12.19
CA GLY A 30 -10.19 24.47 13.26
C GLY A 30 -9.60 23.06 13.12
N ALA A 31 -10.34 22.14 12.48
CA ALA A 31 -10.04 20.71 12.41
C ALA A 31 -8.70 20.39 11.72
N GLN A 32 -8.21 21.29 10.84
CA GLN A 32 -6.90 21.15 10.22
C GLN A 32 -5.73 21.45 11.18
N TYR A 33 -6.01 22.12 12.30
CA TYR A 33 -5.04 22.50 13.32
C TYR A 33 -5.18 21.68 14.60
N LEU A 34 -6.01 20.62 14.57
CA LEU A 34 -6.28 19.77 15.72
C LEU A 34 -5.97 18.30 15.40
N PRO A 35 -5.41 17.53 16.35
CA PRO A 35 -5.14 16.11 16.13
C PRO A 35 -6.41 15.38 15.76
N LEU A 36 -6.43 14.68 14.63
CA LEU A 36 -7.62 13.96 14.14
C LEU A 36 -8.90 14.83 14.06
N GLY A 37 -8.76 16.16 13.92
CA GLY A 37 -9.91 17.07 13.94
C GLY A 37 -10.93 16.76 12.83
N ARG A 38 -10.47 16.32 11.65
CA ARG A 38 -11.38 15.92 10.56
C ARG A 38 -12.13 14.65 10.93
N LEU A 39 -11.47 13.66 11.54
CA LEU A 39 -12.13 12.44 12.01
C LEU A 39 -13.26 12.74 12.99
N PHE A 40 -12.99 13.57 14.00
CA PHE A 40 -13.97 13.90 15.05
C PHE A 40 -15.10 14.82 14.57
N LEU A 41 -14.95 15.45 13.39
CA LEU A 41 -16.02 16.21 12.75
C LEU A 41 -17.05 15.29 12.07
N LEU A 42 -16.64 14.14 11.54
CA LEU A 42 -17.52 13.28 10.73
C LEU A 42 -18.74 12.75 11.49
N PRO A 43 -18.66 12.32 12.77
CA PRO A 43 -19.84 11.94 13.55
C PRO A 43 -20.87 13.08 13.68
N LEU A 44 -20.42 14.32 13.87
CA LEU A 44 -21.29 15.49 13.97
C LEU A 44 -22.03 15.75 12.64
N VAL A 45 -21.30 15.69 11.52
CA VAL A 45 -21.88 15.87 10.18
C VAL A 45 -22.85 14.73 9.85
N SER A 46 -22.48 13.49 10.16
CA SER A 46 -23.32 12.31 9.96
C SER A 46 -24.62 12.44 10.75
N TRP A 47 -24.54 12.81 12.03
CA TRP A 47 -25.71 13.01 12.87
C TRP A 47 -26.61 14.12 12.32
N MET A 48 -26.04 15.27 11.98
CA MET A 48 -26.79 16.41 11.41
C MET A 48 -27.55 16.02 10.15
N ASN A 49 -26.92 15.29 9.23
CA ASN A 49 -27.54 14.87 7.98
C ASN A 49 -28.64 13.82 8.17
N ALA A 50 -28.51 12.95 9.18
CA ALA A 50 -29.51 11.92 9.47
C ALA A 50 -30.74 12.46 10.23
N HIS A 51 -30.56 13.48 11.08
CA HIS A 51 -31.59 13.95 12.02
C HIS A 51 -32.19 15.31 11.67
N THR A 52 -31.69 15.99 10.64
CA THR A 52 -32.17 17.33 10.25
C THR A 52 -32.34 17.45 8.74
N LEU A 53 -33.27 18.32 8.32
CA LEU A 53 -33.54 18.58 6.90
C LEU A 53 -33.18 20.03 6.53
N PRO A 54 -32.55 20.28 5.37
CA PRO A 54 -32.29 21.64 4.89
C PRO A 54 -33.57 22.49 4.76
N ALA A 55 -34.71 21.88 4.41
CA ALA A 55 -35.99 22.57 4.31
C ALA A 55 -36.53 23.07 5.67
N LEU A 56 -36.12 22.41 6.77
CA LEU A 56 -36.55 22.73 8.14
C LEU A 56 -35.42 23.37 8.94
N ARG A 57 -34.61 24.19 8.26
CA ARG A 57 -33.30 24.65 8.74
C ARG A 57 -33.30 25.30 10.12
N ASP A 58 -34.39 26.01 10.41
CA ASP A 58 -34.52 26.86 11.59
C ASP A 58 -35.38 26.23 12.69
N LEU A 59 -35.99 25.08 12.41
CA LEU A 59 -36.81 24.40 13.41
C LEU A 59 -35.93 23.80 14.50
N PRO A 60 -36.43 23.80 15.76
CA PRO A 60 -35.71 23.20 16.87
C PRO A 60 -35.66 21.68 16.73
N VAL A 61 -34.46 21.14 16.90
CA VAL A 61 -34.13 19.72 16.92
C VAL A 61 -33.64 19.36 18.32
N ARG A 62 -34.08 18.22 18.82
CA ARG A 62 -33.70 17.72 20.15
C ARG A 62 -32.30 17.11 20.08
N ALA A 63 -31.41 17.59 20.95
CA ALA A 63 -30.12 16.95 21.14
C ALA A 63 -30.28 15.59 21.86
N ASP A 64 -29.77 14.53 21.24
CA ASP A 64 -29.76 13.17 21.78
C ASP A 64 -28.37 12.78 22.33
N GLY A 65 -28.21 11.52 22.74
CA GLY A 65 -26.92 11.00 23.20
C GLY A 65 -25.86 10.89 22.11
N GLN A 66 -26.27 10.69 20.85
CA GLN A 66 -25.33 10.56 19.73
C GLN A 66 -24.69 11.91 19.38
N LEU A 67 -25.49 12.98 19.33
CA LEU A 67 -24.98 14.35 19.15
C LEU A 67 -24.03 14.74 20.28
N ARG A 68 -24.37 14.41 21.52
CA ARG A 68 -23.50 14.67 22.68
C ARG A 68 -22.17 13.96 22.53
N THR A 69 -22.19 12.68 22.15
CA THR A 69 -20.99 11.87 21.92
C THR A 69 -20.12 12.47 20.81
N ALA A 70 -20.73 12.91 19.70
CA ALA A 70 -20.03 13.58 18.61
C ALA A 70 -19.38 14.91 19.02
N LEU A 71 -19.91 15.57 20.06
CA LEU A 71 -19.41 16.84 20.58
C LEU A 71 -18.37 16.70 21.69
N LEU A 72 -18.15 15.50 22.24
CA LEU A 72 -17.25 15.29 23.39
C LEU A 72 -15.83 15.81 23.13
N HIS A 73 -15.22 15.45 21.99
CA HIS A 73 -13.88 15.89 21.61
C HIS A 73 -13.77 17.42 21.51
N TRP A 74 -14.85 18.06 21.05
CA TRP A 74 -14.92 19.51 20.89
C TRP A 74 -15.21 20.25 22.20
N SER A 75 -15.54 19.53 23.28
CA SER A 75 -15.67 20.07 24.64
C SER A 75 -14.44 19.84 25.52
N ASP A 76 -13.51 18.96 25.12
CA ASP A 76 -12.28 18.72 25.88
C ASP A 76 -11.24 19.82 25.60
N ARG A 77 -11.01 20.69 26.59
CA ARG A 77 -9.99 21.75 26.50
C ARG A 77 -8.58 21.22 26.24
N ARG A 78 -8.25 20.02 26.73
CA ARG A 78 -6.94 19.41 26.50
C ARG A 78 -6.78 19.09 25.02
N HIS A 79 -7.83 18.58 24.38
CA HIS A 79 -7.84 18.31 22.95
C HIS A 79 -7.65 19.58 22.12
N LEU A 80 -8.35 20.66 22.49
CA LEU A 80 -8.31 21.95 21.79
C LEU A 80 -6.98 22.70 21.94
N THR A 81 -6.13 22.32 22.88
CA THR A 81 -4.84 22.98 23.17
C THR A 81 -3.63 22.13 22.79
N VAL A 82 -3.83 20.92 22.25
CA VAL A 82 -2.73 20.07 21.80
C VAL A 82 -2.03 20.74 20.61
N PRO A 83 -0.70 20.96 20.66
CA PRO A 83 0.04 21.44 19.52
C PRO A 83 0.07 20.38 18.42
N VAL A 84 -0.17 20.81 17.17
CA VAL A 84 -0.03 19.96 15.98
C VAL A 84 1.21 20.39 15.21
N PRO A 85 2.11 19.46 14.84
CA PRO A 85 3.25 19.79 14.00
C PRO A 85 2.77 20.37 12.67
N MET A 86 3.30 21.53 12.27
CA MET A 86 2.98 22.11 10.95
C MET A 86 3.65 21.33 9.80
N ASN A 87 4.78 20.69 10.10
CA ASN A 87 5.47 19.80 9.18
C ASN A 87 5.33 18.37 9.67
N ILE A 88 4.95 17.49 8.75
CA ILE A 88 5.04 16.05 8.95
C ILE A 88 6.52 15.71 8.75
N GLU A 89 7.15 15.11 9.76
CA GLU A 89 8.52 14.62 9.65
C GLU A 89 8.65 13.60 8.51
N ASP A 90 9.82 13.55 7.89
CA ASP A 90 10.09 12.54 6.86
C ASP A 90 9.92 11.14 7.47
N PRO A 91 9.22 10.22 6.80
CA PRO A 91 9.03 8.87 7.32
C PRO A 91 10.37 8.18 7.56
N VAL A 92 10.59 7.75 8.80
CA VAL A 92 11.81 7.03 9.21
C VAL A 92 11.72 5.53 8.92
N THR A 93 10.50 5.03 8.72
CA THR A 93 10.25 3.63 8.39
C THR A 93 9.02 3.48 7.49
N PHE A 94 8.79 2.28 6.97
CA PHE A 94 7.63 1.94 6.17
C PHE A 94 6.99 0.62 6.61
N ILE A 95 5.70 0.48 6.28
CA ILE A 95 4.98 -0.79 6.25
C ILE A 95 4.36 -0.97 4.86
N MET A 96 4.16 -2.22 4.46
CA MET A 96 3.45 -2.55 3.23
C MET A 96 2.28 -3.46 3.56
N THR A 97 1.16 -3.24 2.90
CA THR A 97 -0.05 -4.02 3.14
C THR A 97 -0.75 -4.36 1.85
N ASP A 98 -1.45 -5.48 1.88
CA ASP A 98 -2.29 -5.93 0.78
C ASP A 98 -3.46 -6.73 1.33
N ALA A 99 -4.61 -6.66 0.65
CA ALA A 99 -5.77 -7.46 0.96
C ALA A 99 -6.32 -8.14 -0.28
N SER A 100 -6.69 -9.41 -0.12
CA SER A 100 -7.42 -10.19 -1.10
C SER A 100 -8.75 -10.66 -0.53
N LEU A 101 -9.60 -11.30 -1.36
CA LEU A 101 -10.81 -11.96 -0.85
C LEU A 101 -10.50 -13.13 0.10
N THR A 102 -9.27 -13.65 0.10
CA THR A 102 -8.89 -14.83 0.87
C THR A 102 -8.18 -14.50 2.18
N GLY A 103 -7.57 -13.31 2.28
CA GLY A 103 -6.83 -12.89 3.46
C GLY A 103 -6.18 -11.52 3.29
N TRP A 104 -5.34 -11.16 4.25
CA TRP A 104 -4.56 -9.93 4.25
C TRP A 104 -3.11 -10.21 4.64
N CYS A 105 -2.25 -9.27 4.29
CA CYS A 105 -0.84 -9.28 4.66
C CYS A 105 -0.37 -7.91 5.11
N GLY A 106 0.54 -7.91 6.07
CA GLY A 106 1.29 -6.76 6.54
C GLY A 106 2.77 -7.10 6.61
N ILE A 107 3.61 -6.22 6.10
CA ILE A 107 5.06 -6.38 6.10
C ILE A 107 5.68 -5.17 6.79
N PHE A 108 6.54 -5.45 7.76
CA PHE A 108 7.37 -4.48 8.44
C PHE A 108 8.78 -5.07 8.59
N GLN A 109 9.78 -4.41 8.00
CA GLN A 109 11.17 -4.87 8.01
C GLN A 109 11.35 -6.29 7.42
N ASP A 110 11.71 -7.26 8.24
CA ASP A 110 11.87 -8.69 7.93
C ASP A 110 10.69 -9.54 8.39
N GLN A 111 9.68 -8.92 9.01
CA GLN A 111 8.52 -9.60 9.54
C GLN A 111 7.32 -9.45 8.62
N THR A 112 6.80 -10.60 8.21
CA THR A 112 5.55 -10.73 7.46
C THR A 112 4.49 -11.32 8.38
N ILE A 113 3.37 -10.62 8.51
CA ILE A 113 2.18 -11.13 9.18
C ILE A 113 1.06 -11.27 8.15
N SER A 114 0.28 -12.33 8.28
CA SER A 114 -0.88 -12.55 7.43
C SER A 114 -1.99 -13.27 8.17
N GLY A 115 -3.20 -13.20 7.63
CA GLY A 115 -4.34 -13.86 8.23
C GLY A 115 -5.50 -14.00 7.25
N GLY A 116 -6.35 -14.99 7.50
CA GLY A 116 -7.61 -15.14 6.78
C GLY A 116 -8.69 -14.19 7.32
N TRP A 117 -9.70 -13.92 6.50
CA TRP A 117 -10.89 -13.20 6.93
C TRP A 117 -11.85 -14.10 7.69
N ASN A 118 -12.46 -13.59 8.77
CA ASN A 118 -13.57 -14.28 9.41
C ASN A 118 -14.88 -14.04 8.65
N ARG A 119 -15.95 -14.75 9.03
CA ARG A 119 -17.26 -14.62 8.34
C ARG A 119 -17.86 -13.20 8.42
N GLN A 120 -17.54 -12.43 9.46
CA GLN A 120 -18.03 -11.06 9.62
C GLN A 120 -17.27 -10.09 8.71
N ASP A 121 -15.95 -10.30 8.59
CA ASP A 121 -15.06 -9.51 7.73
C ASP A 121 -15.44 -9.63 6.24
N LEU A 122 -15.84 -10.84 5.80
CA LEU A 122 -16.20 -11.13 4.40
C LEU A 122 -17.45 -10.41 3.90
N VAL A 123 -18.27 -9.85 4.79
CA VAL A 123 -19.45 -9.06 4.41
C VAL A 123 -19.05 -7.65 3.95
N HIS A 124 -17.84 -7.21 4.26
CA HIS A 124 -17.37 -5.88 3.93
C HIS A 124 -16.77 -5.78 2.52
N SER A 125 -16.71 -4.56 1.99
CA SER A 125 -16.14 -4.26 0.67
C SER A 125 -14.62 -4.45 0.63
N MET A 126 -14.05 -4.61 -0.57
CA MET A 126 -12.59 -4.64 -0.77
C MET A 126 -11.86 -3.43 -0.16
N ASN A 127 -12.42 -2.22 -0.30
CA ASN A 127 -11.83 -1.01 0.32
C ASN A 127 -11.73 -1.11 1.85
N TRP A 128 -12.66 -1.82 2.48
CA TRP A 128 -12.63 -2.06 3.92
C TRP A 128 -11.58 -3.11 4.27
N MET A 129 -11.47 -4.18 3.48
CA MET A 129 -10.44 -5.20 3.66
C MET A 129 -9.04 -4.60 3.58
N GLU A 130 -8.80 -3.72 2.60
CA GLU A 130 -7.54 -2.97 2.43
C GLU A 130 -7.22 -2.08 3.63
N LEU A 131 -8.18 -1.27 4.08
CA LEU A 131 -7.98 -0.46 5.29
C LEU A 131 -7.82 -1.34 6.55
N SER A 132 -8.42 -2.52 6.57
CA SER A 132 -8.34 -3.48 7.68
C SER A 132 -6.98 -4.15 7.72
N ALA A 133 -6.38 -4.45 6.57
CA ALA A 133 -4.99 -4.91 6.48
C ALA A 133 -4.04 -3.87 7.11
N ILE A 134 -4.21 -2.58 6.80
CA ILE A 134 -3.45 -1.49 7.44
C ILE A 134 -3.68 -1.46 8.95
N HIS A 135 -4.95 -1.49 9.38
CA HIS A 135 -5.28 -1.50 10.81
C HIS A 135 -4.65 -2.65 11.57
N ARG A 136 -4.78 -3.88 11.07
CA ARG A 136 -4.23 -5.08 11.72
C ARG A 136 -2.70 -5.07 11.74
N THR A 137 -2.07 -4.56 10.68
CA THR A 137 -0.61 -4.37 10.61
C THR A 137 -0.12 -3.39 11.67
N VAL A 138 -0.74 -2.22 11.75
CA VAL A 138 -0.41 -1.22 12.77
C VAL A 138 -0.71 -1.73 14.17
N GLN A 139 -1.81 -2.46 14.37
CA GLN A 139 -2.17 -3.06 15.65
C GLN A 139 -1.15 -4.10 16.12
N PHE A 140 -0.67 -4.96 15.23
CA PHE A 140 0.33 -5.96 15.57
C PHE A 140 1.67 -5.29 15.94
N PHE A 141 2.13 -4.34 15.11
CA PHE A 141 3.42 -3.68 15.28
C PHE A 141 3.38 -2.41 16.14
N HIS A 142 2.28 -2.12 16.85
CA HIS A 142 2.06 -0.84 17.54
C HIS A 142 3.19 -0.43 18.49
N ARG A 143 3.86 -1.39 19.16
CA ARG A 143 4.99 -1.11 20.06
C ARG A 143 6.25 -0.71 19.32
N GLN A 144 6.52 -1.33 18.18
CA GLN A 144 7.69 -1.05 17.34
C GLN A 144 7.51 0.22 16.52
N LEU A 145 6.28 0.55 16.17
CA LEU A 145 5.94 1.76 15.43
C LEU A 145 5.74 2.99 16.34
N ALA A 146 5.68 2.80 17.65
CA ALA A 146 5.35 3.86 18.61
C ALA A 146 6.30 5.06 18.50
N GLY A 147 5.74 6.26 18.38
CA GLY A 147 6.50 7.50 18.23
C GLY A 147 7.11 7.74 16.85
N LEU A 148 6.91 6.84 15.88
CA LEU A 148 7.53 6.96 14.55
C LEU A 148 6.61 7.60 13.51
N CYS A 149 7.22 8.24 12.51
CA CYS A 149 6.57 8.57 11.25
C CYS A 149 6.74 7.39 10.27
N VAL A 150 5.62 6.75 9.93
CA VAL A 150 5.54 5.48 9.21
C VAL A 150 4.89 5.70 7.84
N ARG A 151 5.63 5.40 6.77
CA ARG A 151 5.06 5.38 5.42
C ARG A 151 4.27 4.10 5.21
N VAL A 152 3.01 4.22 4.78
CA VAL A 152 2.15 3.06 4.48
C VAL A 152 2.06 2.88 2.99
N PHE A 153 2.54 1.75 2.47
CA PHE A 153 2.39 1.36 1.07
C PHE A 153 1.20 0.42 0.89
N SER A 154 0.29 0.78 -0.01
CA SER A 154 -0.86 -0.04 -0.47
C SER A 154 -1.19 0.36 -1.90
N ASP A 155 -1.80 -0.54 -2.67
CA ASP A 155 -2.31 -0.26 -4.01
C ASP A 155 -3.74 0.32 -3.99
N ASN A 156 -4.44 0.27 -2.85
CA ASN A 156 -5.79 0.77 -2.73
C ASN A 156 -5.81 2.27 -2.41
N THR A 157 -5.98 3.07 -3.47
CA THR A 157 -6.10 4.53 -3.37
C THR A 157 -7.24 5.00 -2.46
N THR A 158 -8.32 4.23 -2.30
CA THR A 158 -9.45 4.58 -1.43
C THR A 158 -9.08 4.44 0.04
N ALA A 159 -8.41 3.35 0.43
CA ALA A 159 -7.89 3.15 1.78
C ALA A 159 -6.89 4.24 2.14
N LEU A 160 -5.95 4.54 1.24
CA LEU A 160 -4.99 5.64 1.41
C LEU A 160 -5.67 7.01 1.53
N ALA A 161 -6.68 7.29 0.70
CA ALA A 161 -7.45 8.52 0.78
C ALA A 161 -8.24 8.61 2.11
N CYS A 162 -8.74 7.48 2.62
CA CYS A 162 -9.41 7.42 3.92
C CYS A 162 -8.46 7.86 5.04
N ILE A 163 -7.21 7.37 5.03
CA ILE A 163 -6.19 7.81 6.00
C ILE A 163 -5.87 9.30 5.83
N ARG A 164 -5.59 9.77 4.60
CA ARG A 164 -5.27 11.18 4.31
C ARG A 164 -6.36 12.15 4.76
N ARG A 165 -7.63 11.77 4.58
CA ARG A 165 -8.79 12.60 4.90
C ARG A 165 -9.30 12.39 6.33
N GLN A 166 -8.70 11.44 7.06
CA GLN A 166 -9.11 11.01 8.40
C GLN A 166 -10.57 10.49 8.43
N GLY A 167 -10.94 9.69 7.43
CA GLY A 167 -12.26 9.08 7.29
C GLY A 167 -13.02 9.52 6.03
N SER A 168 -14.22 8.96 5.86
CA SER A 168 -15.15 9.28 4.77
C SER A 168 -16.59 9.04 5.22
N LEU A 169 -17.51 9.95 4.86
CA LEU A 169 -18.95 9.78 5.11
C LEU A 169 -19.62 8.83 4.10
N ALA A 170 -18.94 8.46 3.03
CA ALA A 170 -19.50 7.58 2.00
C ALA A 170 -19.70 6.14 2.49
N SER A 171 -19.02 5.73 3.56
CA SER A 171 -19.15 4.38 4.12
C SER A 171 -19.00 4.41 5.65
N PRO A 172 -20.08 4.13 6.40
CA PRO A 172 -20.02 4.04 7.87
C PRO A 172 -19.03 3.00 8.36
N ALA A 173 -18.89 1.87 7.65
CA ALA A 173 -17.94 0.81 8.00
C ALA A 173 -16.49 1.27 7.86
N LEU A 174 -16.15 2.00 6.78
CA LEU A 174 -14.82 2.59 6.62
C LEU A 174 -14.55 3.67 7.66
N LEU A 175 -15.55 4.51 7.98
CA LEU A 175 -15.41 5.53 9.00
C LEU A 175 -15.12 4.92 10.38
N HIS A 176 -15.86 3.87 10.74
CA HIS A 176 -15.64 3.16 12.00
C HIS A 176 -14.23 2.56 12.08
N LEU A 177 -13.77 1.92 11.01
CA LEU A 177 -12.44 1.34 10.95
C LEU A 177 -11.33 2.41 10.95
N ALA A 178 -11.52 3.51 10.22
CA ALA A 178 -10.61 4.66 10.25
C ALA A 178 -10.51 5.24 11.66
N TYR A 179 -11.62 5.30 12.40
CA TYR A 179 -11.63 5.73 13.79
C TYR A 179 -10.76 4.84 14.67
N GLN A 180 -10.91 3.51 14.56
CA GLN A 180 -10.08 2.54 15.30
C GLN A 180 -8.59 2.70 14.97
N LEU A 181 -8.26 2.70 13.67
CA LEU A 181 -6.88 2.82 13.20
C LEU A 181 -6.22 4.13 13.66
N LEU A 182 -6.87 5.27 13.45
CA LEU A 182 -6.29 6.57 13.74
C LEU A 182 -6.24 6.85 15.24
N SER A 183 -7.22 6.38 16.02
CA SER A 183 -7.18 6.46 17.48
C SER A 183 -6.03 5.64 18.05
N LEU A 184 -5.82 4.42 17.53
CA LEU A 184 -4.66 3.60 17.89
C LEU A 184 -3.34 4.33 17.58
N CYS A 185 -3.24 4.92 16.39
CA CYS A 185 -2.06 5.70 16.00
C CYS A 185 -1.83 6.87 16.96
N GLN A 186 -2.87 7.62 17.32
CA GLN A 186 -2.77 8.73 18.26
C GLN A 186 -2.33 8.26 19.66
N CYS A 187 -2.86 7.15 20.16
CA CYS A 187 -2.47 6.57 21.47
C CYS A 187 -0.99 6.20 21.52
N HIS A 188 -0.43 5.71 20.41
CA HIS A 188 0.98 5.30 20.32
C HIS A 188 1.88 6.35 19.66
N ARG A 189 1.38 7.56 19.41
CA ARG A 189 2.10 8.66 18.72
C ARG A 189 2.69 8.23 17.35
N ILE A 190 1.96 7.39 16.62
CA ILE A 190 2.32 6.92 15.28
C ILE A 190 1.78 7.92 14.27
N THR A 191 2.62 8.42 13.37
CA THR A 191 2.19 9.28 12.26
C THR A 191 2.18 8.46 10.97
N LEU A 192 1.02 8.25 10.35
CA LEU A 192 0.92 7.52 9.09
C LEU A 192 1.03 8.44 7.88
N VAL A 193 1.94 8.10 6.97
CA VAL A 193 2.12 8.78 5.68
C VAL A 193 1.71 7.83 4.54
N PRO A 194 0.45 7.88 4.09
CA PRO A 194 -0.05 6.99 3.04
C PRO A 194 0.61 7.27 1.69
N SER A 195 1.16 6.24 1.07
CA SER A 195 1.86 6.26 -0.21
C SER A 195 1.34 5.15 -1.12
N HIS A 196 0.99 5.50 -2.36
CA HIS A 196 0.46 4.52 -3.30
C HIS A 196 1.60 3.75 -3.96
N LEU A 197 1.55 2.42 -3.88
CA LEU A 197 2.42 1.52 -4.62
C LEU A 197 1.55 0.79 -5.64
N LYS A 198 1.94 0.80 -6.93
CA LYS A 198 1.16 0.07 -7.95
C LYS A 198 1.11 -1.41 -7.56
N GLY A 199 -0.03 -2.08 -7.72
CA GLY A 199 -0.18 -3.51 -7.34
C GLY A 199 0.88 -4.44 -7.93
N VAL A 200 1.31 -4.21 -9.18
CA VAL A 200 2.41 -4.94 -9.84
C VAL A 200 3.75 -4.81 -9.09
N LEU A 201 3.91 -3.77 -8.28
CA LEU A 201 5.06 -3.51 -7.43
C LEU A 201 4.83 -3.93 -5.98
N ASN A 202 3.59 -4.14 -5.52
CA ASN A 202 3.23 -4.52 -4.15
C ASN A 202 3.43 -6.02 -3.87
N VAL A 203 4.45 -6.62 -4.48
CA VAL A 203 4.42 -8.06 -4.70
C VAL A 203 4.64 -8.88 -3.43
N LEU A 204 5.49 -8.39 -2.52
CA LEU A 204 5.69 -9.07 -1.24
C LEU A 204 4.40 -9.13 -0.42
N ALA A 205 3.61 -8.05 -0.40
CA ALA A 205 2.36 -8.04 0.35
C ALA A 205 1.27 -8.86 -0.36
N ASP A 206 1.23 -8.84 -1.70
CA ASP A 206 0.32 -9.68 -2.51
C ASP A 206 0.61 -11.18 -2.30
N GLN A 207 1.89 -11.57 -2.17
CA GLN A 207 2.31 -12.94 -1.83
C GLN A 207 1.75 -13.41 -0.50
N GLY A 208 1.81 -12.56 0.54
CA GLY A 208 1.30 -12.94 1.84
C GLY A 208 -0.23 -12.90 1.96
N SER A 209 -0.92 -12.12 1.11
CA SER A 209 -2.38 -11.96 1.18
C SER A 209 -3.12 -13.06 0.41
N ARG A 210 -2.47 -13.71 -0.56
CA ARG A 210 -3.03 -14.75 -1.43
C ARG A 210 -2.49 -16.14 -1.10
N LYS A 211 -3.37 -17.15 -1.17
CA LYS A 211 -2.98 -18.57 -1.10
C LYS A 211 -2.75 -19.12 -2.52
N GLY A 212 -1.62 -18.80 -3.15
CA GLY A 212 -1.32 -19.31 -4.50
C GLY A 212 -0.06 -18.72 -5.13
N THR A 213 0.24 -19.16 -6.36
CA THR A 213 1.30 -18.55 -7.19
C THR A 213 0.87 -17.17 -7.69
N ILE A 214 1.84 -16.30 -7.87
CA ILE A 214 1.65 -14.95 -8.41
C ILE A 214 2.32 -14.90 -9.78
N SER A 215 1.54 -14.53 -10.78
CA SER A 215 1.97 -14.55 -12.18
C SER A 215 3.19 -13.67 -12.48
N THR A 216 3.48 -12.70 -11.61
CA THR A 216 4.60 -11.76 -11.75
C THR A 216 5.88 -12.19 -11.03
N GLU A 217 5.90 -13.32 -10.31
CA GLU A 217 6.98 -13.70 -9.38
C GLU A 217 7.76 -14.95 -9.80
N TRP A 218 7.69 -15.31 -11.08
CA TRP A 218 8.47 -16.42 -11.60
C TRP A 218 9.94 -16.04 -11.73
N SER A 219 10.80 -16.81 -11.06
CA SER A 219 12.25 -16.70 -11.18
C SER A 219 12.83 -17.94 -11.85
N LEU A 220 13.99 -17.80 -12.49
CA LEU A 220 14.72 -18.95 -12.99
C LEU A 220 15.15 -19.84 -11.81
N ASP A 221 15.13 -21.16 -11.99
CA ASP A 221 15.83 -22.01 -11.04
C ASP A 221 17.34 -21.71 -11.04
N PRO A 222 18.05 -21.90 -9.91
CA PRO A 222 19.46 -21.56 -9.81
C PRO A 222 20.34 -22.24 -10.87
N GLU A 223 20.02 -23.48 -11.27
CA GLU A 223 20.80 -24.21 -12.26
C GLU A 223 20.65 -23.58 -13.66
N SER A 224 19.44 -23.18 -14.02
CA SER A 224 19.14 -22.44 -15.25
C SER A 224 19.82 -21.07 -15.27
N PHE A 225 19.75 -20.32 -14.16
CA PHE A 225 20.44 -19.03 -14.04
C PHE A 225 21.96 -19.17 -14.22
N TRP A 226 22.59 -20.13 -13.54
CA TRP A 226 24.02 -20.38 -13.65
C TRP A 226 24.44 -20.90 -15.02
N TRP A 227 23.59 -21.66 -15.70
CA TRP A 227 23.82 -22.06 -17.09
C TRP A 227 23.90 -20.86 -18.02
N VAL A 228 23.06 -19.84 -17.83
CA VAL A 228 23.14 -18.58 -18.60
C VAL A 228 24.41 -17.82 -18.23
N CYS A 229 24.72 -17.69 -16.94
CA CYS A 229 25.93 -16.99 -16.48
C CYS A 229 27.22 -17.60 -17.03
N LYS A 230 27.30 -18.93 -17.20
CA LYS A 230 28.45 -19.59 -17.84
C LYS A 230 28.67 -19.18 -19.30
N LYS A 231 27.60 -18.77 -20.00
CA LYS A 231 27.65 -18.36 -21.41
C LYS A 231 27.84 -16.86 -21.60
N VAL A 232 27.18 -16.06 -20.76
CA VAL A 232 27.09 -14.60 -20.94
C VAL A 232 27.96 -13.82 -19.94
N GLY A 233 28.38 -14.46 -18.85
CA GLY A 233 29.05 -13.83 -17.72
C GLY A 233 28.09 -13.57 -16.56
N ILE A 234 28.65 -13.35 -15.37
CA ILE A 234 27.91 -13.10 -14.13
C ILE A 234 27.60 -11.58 -14.05
N PRO A 235 26.31 -11.18 -13.96
CA PRO A 235 25.95 -9.77 -13.80
C PRO A 235 26.25 -9.23 -12.40
N GLN A 236 26.28 -7.91 -12.25
CA GLN A 236 26.54 -7.26 -10.96
C GLN A 236 25.28 -7.12 -10.11
N VAL A 237 24.11 -7.04 -10.74
CA VAL A 237 22.84 -6.77 -10.07
C VAL A 237 21.67 -7.47 -10.76
N ASP A 238 20.74 -7.96 -9.95
CA ASP A 238 19.41 -8.43 -10.37
C ASP A 238 18.39 -7.29 -10.25
N LEU A 239 17.90 -6.75 -11.37
CA LEU A 239 17.07 -5.55 -11.34
C LEU A 239 15.58 -5.80 -11.08
N PHE A 240 15.11 -7.04 -11.08
CA PHE A 240 13.68 -7.35 -10.94
C PHE A 240 13.45 -8.47 -9.93
N ALA A 241 14.00 -8.31 -8.73
CA ALA A 241 13.99 -9.34 -7.72
C ALA A 241 13.65 -8.81 -6.32
N THR A 242 13.07 -9.68 -5.50
CA THR A 242 12.91 -9.49 -4.06
C THR A 242 14.00 -10.27 -3.30
N ARG A 243 14.10 -10.06 -1.99
CA ARG A 243 15.00 -10.85 -1.12
C ARG A 243 14.79 -12.37 -1.24
N ASP A 244 13.58 -12.78 -1.58
CA ASP A 244 13.19 -14.19 -1.60
C ASP A 244 13.48 -14.88 -2.94
N ASN A 245 13.66 -14.12 -4.01
CA ASN A 245 13.78 -14.66 -5.37
C ASN A 245 15.05 -14.21 -6.12
N THR A 246 15.87 -13.35 -5.50
CA THR A 246 17.08 -12.83 -6.11
C THR A 246 18.09 -13.91 -6.48
N GLN A 247 18.71 -13.75 -7.65
CA GLN A 247 19.76 -14.64 -8.15
C GLN A 247 21.17 -14.14 -7.82
N LEU A 248 21.30 -12.92 -7.30
CA LEU A 248 22.57 -12.23 -7.09
C LEU A 248 22.60 -11.56 -5.71
N PRO A 249 23.78 -11.39 -5.08
CA PRO A 249 23.88 -10.67 -3.80
C PRO A 249 23.37 -9.23 -3.87
N GLY A 250 23.54 -8.57 -5.03
CA GLY A 250 23.00 -7.24 -5.30
C GLY A 250 21.71 -7.34 -6.11
N TYR A 251 20.63 -6.72 -5.61
CA TYR A 251 19.35 -6.71 -6.30
C TYR A 251 18.58 -5.40 -6.09
N VAL A 252 17.62 -5.13 -6.97
CA VAL A 252 16.68 -4.02 -6.87
C VAL A 252 15.29 -4.57 -6.71
N SER A 253 14.62 -4.15 -5.63
CA SER A 253 13.28 -4.63 -5.29
C SER A 253 12.20 -3.73 -5.88
N PRO A 254 11.09 -4.29 -6.41
CA PRO A 254 9.95 -3.49 -6.86
C PRO A 254 9.28 -2.76 -5.70
N CYS A 255 9.53 -3.20 -4.46
CA CYS A 255 8.98 -2.64 -3.24
C CYS A 255 10.10 -2.30 -2.23
N PRO A 256 9.81 -1.44 -1.25
CA PRO A 256 10.80 -1.11 -0.22
C PRO A 256 11.41 -2.34 0.48
N ASP A 257 12.75 -2.43 0.42
CA ASP A 257 13.54 -3.47 1.07
C ASP A 257 14.87 -2.86 1.52
N SER A 258 15.19 -2.98 2.81
CA SER A 258 16.43 -2.45 3.38
C SER A 258 17.70 -3.15 2.90
N ALA A 259 17.59 -4.39 2.43
CA ALA A 259 18.71 -5.17 1.91
C ALA A 259 18.91 -4.97 0.39
N ALA A 260 17.94 -4.38 -0.31
CA ALA A 260 18.04 -4.11 -1.73
C ALA A 260 18.95 -2.89 -2.01
N LEU A 261 19.64 -2.91 -3.14
CA LEU A 261 20.46 -1.78 -3.64
C LEU A 261 19.61 -0.57 -4.05
N GLY A 262 18.30 -0.77 -4.22
CA GLY A 262 17.35 0.30 -4.48
C GLY A 262 15.93 -0.22 -4.60
N MET A 263 15.00 0.71 -4.72
CA MET A 263 13.56 0.47 -4.87
C MET A 263 13.14 0.88 -6.28
N ASP A 264 12.31 0.06 -6.94
CA ASP A 264 11.83 0.24 -8.31
C ASP A 264 12.98 0.45 -9.31
N ALA A 265 13.31 -0.59 -10.07
CA ALA A 265 14.36 -0.51 -11.08
C ALA A 265 14.14 0.59 -12.11
N PHE A 266 12.91 1.02 -12.40
CA PHE A 266 12.68 2.10 -13.34
C PHE A 266 13.05 3.49 -12.79
N SER A 267 13.22 3.63 -11.48
CA SER A 267 13.62 4.87 -10.83
C SER A 267 15.14 5.11 -10.82
N LEU A 268 15.93 4.06 -11.02
CA LEU A 268 17.39 4.10 -10.89
C LEU A 268 18.09 4.33 -12.23
N ASP A 269 19.28 4.95 -12.20
CA ASP A 269 20.17 4.99 -13.36
C ASP A 269 20.88 3.64 -13.51
N TRP A 270 20.54 2.89 -14.58
CA TRP A 270 21.13 1.58 -14.82
C TRP A 270 22.61 1.66 -15.19
N ASN A 271 23.09 2.81 -15.65
CA ASN A 271 24.49 3.00 -16.05
C ASN A 271 25.47 3.03 -14.87
N GLN A 272 24.98 3.03 -13.62
CA GLN A 272 25.83 2.84 -12.46
C GLN A 272 26.39 1.41 -12.37
N TRP A 273 25.80 0.45 -13.11
CA TRP A 273 26.31 -0.92 -13.24
C TRP A 273 26.84 -1.18 -14.65
N ARG A 274 27.94 -1.93 -14.73
CA ARG A 274 28.54 -2.38 -15.99
C ARG A 274 27.80 -3.57 -16.60
N SER A 275 27.23 -4.44 -15.76
CA SER A 275 26.51 -5.63 -16.20
C SER A 275 25.26 -5.89 -15.36
N ILE A 276 24.10 -6.10 -16.00
CA ILE A 276 22.80 -6.26 -15.33
C ILE A 276 22.08 -7.55 -15.71
N TYR A 277 21.32 -8.12 -14.77
CA TYR A 277 20.37 -9.20 -15.00
C TYR A 277 18.95 -8.65 -14.99
N LEU A 278 18.14 -9.07 -15.96
CA LEU A 278 16.76 -8.65 -16.11
C LEU A 278 15.86 -9.87 -16.27
N PHE A 279 14.95 -10.09 -15.33
CA PHE A 279 13.82 -11.00 -15.53
C PHE A 279 12.52 -10.37 -15.00
N PRO A 280 11.99 -9.35 -15.71
CA PRO A 280 10.82 -8.62 -15.25
C PRO A 280 9.53 -9.45 -15.45
N PRO A 281 8.45 -9.12 -14.73
CA PRO A 281 7.10 -9.49 -15.13
C PRO A 281 6.83 -9.18 -16.61
N GLN A 282 6.14 -10.07 -17.32
CA GLN A 282 5.94 -9.95 -18.78
C GLN A 282 5.29 -8.62 -19.20
N SER A 283 4.41 -8.06 -18.37
CA SER A 283 3.76 -6.76 -18.61
C SER A 283 4.72 -5.56 -18.57
N LEU A 284 5.90 -5.71 -17.96
CA LEU A 284 6.91 -4.66 -17.83
C LEU A 284 8.00 -4.71 -18.90
N VAL A 285 8.08 -5.79 -19.69
CA VAL A 285 9.05 -5.94 -20.79
C VAL A 285 9.07 -4.73 -21.74
N PRO A 286 7.92 -4.16 -22.18
CA PRO A 286 7.94 -2.98 -23.05
C PRO A 286 8.63 -1.75 -22.40
N GLN A 287 8.52 -1.61 -21.09
CA GLN A 287 9.18 -0.52 -20.36
C GLN A 287 10.68 -0.81 -20.16
N VAL A 288 11.06 -2.06 -19.94
CA VAL A 288 12.47 -2.49 -19.91
C VAL A 288 13.15 -2.21 -21.25
N CYS A 289 12.52 -2.56 -22.37
CA CYS A 289 13.07 -2.28 -23.71
C CYS A 289 13.35 -0.79 -23.92
N ARG A 290 12.45 0.09 -23.46
CA ARG A 290 12.66 1.56 -23.53
C ARG A 290 13.86 2.02 -22.70
N ARG A 291 14.09 1.42 -21.53
CA ARG A 291 15.26 1.75 -20.68
C ARG A 291 16.56 1.22 -21.27
N LEU A 292 16.53 0.02 -21.87
CA LEU A 292 17.69 -0.59 -22.50
C LEU A 292 18.29 0.26 -23.63
N ALA A 293 17.48 1.09 -24.30
CA ALA A 293 17.96 2.05 -25.29
C ALA A 293 18.94 3.09 -24.72
N GLN A 294 18.87 3.39 -23.42
CA GLN A 294 19.74 4.36 -22.74
C GLN A 294 20.89 3.67 -21.96
N PHE A 295 20.83 2.35 -21.82
CA PHE A 295 21.79 1.59 -21.04
C PHE A 295 23.01 1.20 -21.88
N ARG A 296 24.20 1.57 -21.38
CA ARG A 296 25.48 1.41 -22.09
C ARG A 296 26.27 0.16 -21.68
N GLY A 297 25.84 -0.54 -20.63
CA GLY A 297 26.52 -1.73 -20.14
C GLY A 297 26.16 -3.01 -20.91
N THR A 298 26.58 -4.14 -20.35
CA THR A 298 26.27 -5.50 -20.83
C THR A 298 25.25 -6.16 -19.93
N GLY A 299 24.85 -7.39 -20.26
CA GLY A 299 23.95 -8.17 -19.41
C GLY A 299 23.08 -9.10 -20.21
N PHE A 300 22.02 -9.58 -19.58
CA PHE A 300 21.01 -10.34 -20.29
C PHE A 300 19.61 -10.14 -19.72
N LEU A 301 18.65 -10.21 -20.64
CA LEU A 301 17.22 -10.22 -20.38
C LEU A 301 16.65 -11.61 -20.66
N ILE A 302 15.84 -12.10 -19.73
CA ILE A 302 15.02 -13.31 -19.91
C ILE A 302 13.63 -12.86 -20.30
N ALA A 303 13.24 -13.16 -21.54
CA ALA A 303 11.92 -12.81 -22.08
C ALA A 303 11.52 -13.77 -23.19
N SER A 304 10.22 -13.98 -23.35
CA SER A 304 9.69 -14.76 -24.47
C SER A 304 9.79 -13.94 -25.78
N PRO A 305 10.08 -14.57 -26.94
CA PRO A 305 10.09 -13.90 -28.24
C PRO A 305 8.64 -13.79 -28.75
N TRP A 306 7.88 -12.88 -28.17
CA TRP A 306 6.50 -12.60 -28.57
C TRP A 306 6.46 -12.08 -30.02
N ARG A 307 5.95 -12.87 -30.96
CA ARG A 307 5.76 -12.41 -32.35
C ARG A 307 4.90 -11.13 -32.37
N GLU A 308 5.26 -10.20 -33.25
CA GLU A 308 4.45 -9.01 -33.60
C GLU A 308 4.31 -7.88 -32.55
N GLN A 309 5.22 -7.79 -31.58
CA GLN A 309 5.23 -6.66 -30.64
C GLN A 309 6.17 -5.53 -31.07
N SER A 310 5.70 -4.27 -30.98
CA SER A 310 6.44 -3.08 -31.43
C SER A 310 7.77 -2.85 -30.69
N TRP A 311 7.89 -3.33 -29.45
CA TRP A 311 9.12 -3.22 -28.65
C TRP A 311 10.20 -4.24 -29.03
N MET A 312 9.90 -5.25 -29.86
CA MET A 312 10.89 -6.27 -30.24
C MET A 312 11.99 -5.72 -31.16
N VAL A 313 11.65 -4.82 -32.07
CA VAL A 313 12.62 -4.29 -33.04
C VAL A 313 13.74 -3.53 -32.31
N PRO A 314 13.45 -2.55 -31.43
CA PRO A 314 14.49 -1.91 -30.63
C PRO A 314 15.29 -2.87 -29.74
N LEU A 315 14.65 -3.93 -29.23
CA LEU A 315 15.34 -4.92 -28.41
C LEU A 315 16.33 -5.74 -29.25
N ARG A 316 15.96 -6.17 -30.47
CA ARG A 316 16.86 -6.88 -31.38
C ARG A 316 18.06 -6.04 -31.77
N ASP A 317 17.85 -4.76 -32.05
CA ASP A 317 18.95 -3.84 -32.40
C ASP A 317 19.92 -3.65 -31.23
N ARG A 318 19.41 -3.69 -29.99
CA ARG A 318 20.22 -3.58 -28.78
C ARG A 318 20.95 -4.87 -28.41
N CYS A 319 20.44 -6.03 -28.83
CA CYS A 319 20.95 -7.33 -28.42
C CYS A 319 21.99 -7.89 -29.39
N ARG A 320 23.07 -8.48 -28.87
CA ARG A 320 24.12 -9.10 -29.69
C ARG A 320 23.72 -10.47 -30.19
N THR A 321 23.19 -11.28 -29.29
CA THR A 321 22.76 -12.66 -29.56
C THR A 321 21.48 -12.97 -28.80
N VAL A 322 20.62 -13.79 -29.43
CA VAL A 322 19.39 -14.30 -28.83
C VAL A 322 19.39 -15.81 -29.00
N PHE A 323 19.19 -16.55 -27.91
CA PHE A 323 19.14 -18.01 -27.96
C PHE A 323 18.14 -18.57 -26.94
N PRO A 324 17.53 -19.73 -27.22
CA PRO A 324 16.57 -20.35 -26.30
C PRO A 324 17.26 -20.76 -24.99
N LEU A 325 16.50 -20.70 -23.89
CA LEU A 325 16.95 -21.21 -22.60
C LEU A 325 17.16 -22.75 -22.67
N LYS A 326 17.94 -23.32 -21.74
CA LYS A 326 18.24 -24.77 -21.74
C LYS A 326 16.95 -25.60 -21.77
N LYS A 327 16.93 -26.70 -22.53
CA LYS A 327 15.78 -27.63 -22.49
C LYS A 327 15.60 -28.17 -21.07
N GLY A 328 14.36 -28.18 -20.59
CA GLY A 328 14.04 -28.61 -19.23
C GLY A 328 14.37 -27.58 -18.15
N TYR A 329 14.53 -26.30 -18.49
CA TYR A 329 14.58 -25.24 -17.48
C TYR A 329 13.29 -25.23 -16.66
N SER A 330 13.37 -24.77 -15.42
CA SER A 330 12.22 -24.62 -14.55
C SER A 330 12.10 -23.18 -14.04
N LEU A 331 10.86 -22.75 -13.84
CA LEU A 331 10.57 -21.51 -13.15
C LEU A 331 10.07 -21.87 -11.76
N SER A 332 10.57 -21.15 -10.77
CA SER A 332 10.20 -21.33 -9.38
C SER A 332 9.71 -20.02 -8.79
N GLN A 333 8.79 -20.14 -7.84
CA GLN A 333 8.35 -19.06 -6.97
C GLN A 333 8.35 -19.56 -5.53
N LEU A 334 8.71 -18.69 -4.58
CA LEU A 334 8.50 -18.96 -3.17
C LEU A 334 7.05 -18.60 -2.79
N CYS A 335 6.30 -19.59 -2.32
CA CYS A 335 4.94 -19.41 -1.80
C CYS A 335 4.88 -20.00 -0.38
N ASN A 336 4.65 -19.17 0.63
CA ASN A 336 4.57 -19.61 2.04
C ASN A 336 5.77 -20.49 2.46
N ASN A 337 7.00 -20.02 2.20
CA ASN A 337 8.26 -20.75 2.46
C ASN A 337 8.40 -22.09 1.73
N THR A 338 7.55 -22.37 0.75
CA THR A 338 7.63 -23.57 -0.09
C THR A 338 7.94 -23.16 -1.51
N VAL A 339 8.94 -23.78 -2.12
CA VAL A 339 9.26 -23.54 -3.53
C VAL A 339 8.25 -24.26 -4.41
N VAL A 340 7.50 -23.49 -5.20
CA VAL A 340 6.54 -24.00 -6.18
C VAL A 340 7.14 -23.83 -7.56
N PHE A 341 7.17 -24.92 -8.33
CA PHE A 341 7.62 -24.91 -9.71
C PHE A 341 6.45 -24.71 -10.67
N LEU A 342 6.68 -23.96 -11.75
CA LEU A 342 5.69 -23.80 -12.81
C LEU A 342 5.43 -25.18 -13.44
N PRO A 343 4.16 -25.62 -13.57
CA PRO A 343 3.85 -26.92 -14.17
C PRO A 343 4.40 -27.03 -15.60
N THR A 344 4.98 -28.19 -15.93
CA THR A 344 5.67 -28.46 -17.21
C THR A 344 4.80 -28.27 -18.46
N ALA A 345 3.47 -28.24 -18.32
CA ALA A 345 2.52 -27.98 -19.41
C ALA A 345 2.40 -26.48 -19.77
N ALA A 346 2.96 -25.58 -18.96
CA ALA A 346 2.92 -24.13 -19.14
C ALA A 346 4.31 -23.54 -19.43
N THR A 347 5.20 -24.27 -20.11
CA THR A 347 6.55 -23.77 -20.43
C THR A 347 6.44 -22.53 -21.30
N TRP A 348 6.82 -21.38 -20.75
CA TRP A 348 6.98 -20.15 -21.50
C TRP A 348 8.06 -20.38 -22.59
N ASP A 349 7.98 -19.74 -23.75
CA ASP A 349 9.06 -19.88 -24.74
C ASP A 349 10.23 -18.95 -24.39
N LEU A 350 10.88 -19.15 -23.25
CA LEU A 350 11.87 -18.19 -22.74
C LEU A 350 13.18 -18.21 -23.52
N HIS A 351 13.63 -17.02 -23.90
CA HIS A 351 14.90 -16.79 -24.58
C HIS A 351 15.79 -15.88 -23.75
N VAL A 352 17.09 -16.08 -23.92
CA VAL A 352 18.13 -15.20 -23.38
C VAL A 352 18.48 -14.17 -24.44
N TRP A 353 18.30 -12.90 -24.09
CA TRP A 353 18.63 -11.74 -24.91
C TRP A 353 19.87 -11.08 -24.34
N THR A 354 21.00 -11.23 -25.02
CA THR A 354 22.30 -10.68 -24.55
C THR A 354 22.49 -9.24 -25.02
N LEU A 355 22.85 -8.35 -24.10
CA LEU A 355 23.04 -6.90 -24.34
C LEU A 355 24.47 -6.57 -24.78
#